data_AF-A0A846AX73-F1
#
_entry.id   AF-A0A846AX73-F1
#
_cell.length_a   1.000
_cell.length_b   1.000
_cell.length_c   1.000
_cell.angle_alpha   90.00
_cell.angle_beta   90.00
_cell.angle_gamma   90.00
#
_symmetry.space_group_name_H-M   'P 1'
#
loop_
_entity.id
_entity.type
_entity.pdbx_description
1 polymer ?
#
loop_
_entity_poly.entity_id
_entity_poly.type
_entity_poly.pdbx_seq_one_letter_code
_entity_poly.pdbx_strand_id
1 'polypeptide(L)'
;MKIKALFRTVQLYPHRLISQSLSAVTLSILGLMMGVIPTRLSNSLFPVFDRAVYAQESFTDTEEEQEANFTDEEITKYSKAVLQIEDLRIGVYQEIQNEFQKQSPGDSIPPIICNEKKTVNDLPRNIKVIAVNYCNQAKKIIDSNDMTVTLFNQITMAQKINQTLRERIQTELLRLQQERTSSQ
;
A
#
# COMPACT_ATOMS: atom_id res chain seq x y z
N MET A 1 -16.79 35.39 -77.89
CA MET A 1 -16.35 36.07 -76.65
C MET A 1 -15.63 35.04 -75.77
N LYS A 2 -14.52 35.44 -75.14
CA LYS A 2 -13.44 34.55 -74.66
C LYS A 2 -13.79 33.78 -73.38
N ILE A 3 -13.43 32.50 -73.36
CA ILE A 3 -13.37 31.60 -72.19
C ILE A 3 -12.15 31.96 -71.32
N LYS A 4 -12.28 31.90 -69.99
CA LYS A 4 -11.20 31.50 -69.06
C LYS A 4 -11.79 31.15 -67.69
N ALA A 5 -12.04 29.86 -67.48
CA ALA A 5 -12.07 29.25 -66.16
C ALA A 5 -10.63 28.83 -65.82
N LEU A 6 -10.11 29.26 -64.67
CA LEU A 6 -8.81 28.83 -64.15
C LEU A 6 -9.03 27.71 -63.14
N PHE A 7 -8.86 26.48 -63.61
CA PHE A 7 -8.60 25.32 -62.76
C PHE A 7 -7.12 25.36 -62.34
N ARG A 8 -6.85 25.27 -61.04
CA ARG A 8 -5.49 25.06 -60.51
C ARG A 8 -5.33 23.57 -60.21
N THR A 9 -4.47 22.92 -60.98
CA THR A 9 -4.12 21.50 -60.87
C THR A 9 -3.13 21.26 -59.75
N VAL A 10 -3.33 20.16 -59.01
CA VAL A 10 -2.36 19.54 -58.10
C VAL A 10 -1.25 18.89 -58.94
N GLN A 11 0.01 19.03 -58.51
CA GLN A 11 1.08 18.16 -58.98
C GLN A 11 2.06 17.86 -57.83
N LEU A 12 2.03 16.62 -57.37
CA LEU A 12 3.02 16.00 -56.48
C LEU A 12 4.28 15.68 -57.29
N TYR A 13 5.46 15.88 -56.70
CA TYR A 13 6.68 15.22 -57.17
C TYR A 13 7.56 14.81 -55.98
N PRO A 14 7.80 13.50 -55.77
CA PRO A 14 8.74 13.00 -54.77
C PRO A 14 10.13 12.84 -55.41
N HIS A 15 11.18 13.21 -54.67
CA HIS A 15 12.52 12.75 -55.02
C HIS A 15 13.27 12.29 -53.78
N ARG A 16 13.70 11.03 -53.83
CA ARG A 16 14.64 10.32 -52.95
C ARG A 16 15.89 11.19 -52.70
N LEU A 17 16.61 11.03 -51.60
CA LEU A 17 17.66 10.01 -51.48
C LEU A 17 17.99 9.72 -50.02
N ILE A 18 18.02 8.43 -49.72
CA ILE A 18 18.62 7.81 -48.54
C ILE A 18 20.11 8.17 -48.54
N SER A 19 20.57 8.81 -47.47
CA SER A 19 21.99 8.92 -47.14
C SER A 19 22.20 8.28 -45.78
N GLN A 20 22.84 7.12 -45.80
CA GLN A 20 23.33 6.43 -44.62
C GLN A 20 24.34 7.34 -43.93
N SER A 21 23.99 7.84 -42.75
CA SER A 21 24.97 8.27 -41.76
C SER A 21 24.89 7.30 -40.59
N LEU A 22 25.81 6.34 -40.61
CA LEU A 22 26.25 5.57 -39.45
C LEU A 22 26.87 6.55 -38.45
N SER A 23 26.01 7.23 -37.69
CA SER A 23 26.41 7.91 -36.47
C SER A 23 26.29 6.90 -35.34
N ALA A 24 27.28 6.01 -35.24
CA ALA A 24 27.53 5.30 -34.01
C ALA A 24 27.97 6.31 -32.95
N VAL A 25 27.01 6.92 -32.27
CA VAL A 25 27.27 7.65 -31.02
C VAL A 25 27.01 6.65 -29.90
N THR A 26 28.05 5.90 -29.58
CA THR A 26 28.18 5.18 -28.32
C THR A 26 28.15 6.21 -27.19
N LEU A 27 26.95 6.51 -26.67
CA LEU A 27 26.85 7.20 -25.38
C LEU A 27 27.25 6.19 -24.30
N SER A 28 28.49 6.39 -23.86
CA SER A 28 29.14 5.90 -22.66
C SER A 28 28.22 5.27 -21.62
N ILE A 29 28.55 4.02 -21.28
CA ILE A 29 28.19 3.37 -20.03
C ILE A 29 28.73 4.25 -18.89
N LEU A 30 27.88 5.12 -18.38
CA LEU A 30 28.01 5.87 -17.12
C LEU A 30 26.59 6.22 -16.62
N GLY A 31 25.72 5.22 -16.63
CA GLY A 31 24.37 5.27 -16.06
C GLY A 31 24.20 4.36 -14.83
N LEU A 32 25.30 3.90 -14.24
CA LEU A 32 25.29 3.00 -13.06
C LEU A 32 25.55 3.72 -11.73
N MET A 33 25.54 5.06 -11.70
CA MET A 33 25.76 5.85 -10.46
C MET A 33 24.67 6.90 -10.18
N MET A 34 23.49 6.76 -10.77
CA MET A 34 22.29 7.51 -10.38
C MET A 34 21.13 6.53 -10.43
N GLY A 35 20.83 5.91 -9.29
CA GLY A 35 19.80 4.86 -9.12
C GLY A 35 18.38 5.36 -9.37
N VAL A 36 18.05 5.68 -10.61
CA VAL A 36 16.68 5.99 -11.04
C VAL A 36 16.12 4.74 -11.71
N ILE A 37 15.47 3.88 -10.91
CA ILE A 37 14.62 2.81 -11.45
C ILE A 37 13.35 3.49 -11.98
N PRO A 38 12.96 3.31 -13.26
CA PRO A 38 11.68 3.78 -13.74
C PRO A 38 10.57 2.94 -13.09
N THR A 39 9.87 3.50 -12.11
CA THR A 39 8.69 2.87 -11.50
C THR A 39 7.47 3.13 -12.38
N ARG A 40 7.28 2.31 -13.39
CA ARG A 40 6.00 2.16 -14.10
C ARG A 40 5.71 0.68 -14.27
N LEU A 41 4.57 0.28 -13.71
CA LEU A 41 3.92 -1.05 -13.70
C LEU A 41 4.35 -1.98 -12.56
N SER A 42 3.75 -1.77 -11.39
CA SER A 42 3.29 -2.89 -10.58
C SER A 42 2.00 -2.48 -9.86
N ASN A 43 0.91 -3.13 -10.23
CA ASN A 43 -0.33 -3.15 -9.48
C ASN A 43 -0.05 -4.01 -8.24
N SER A 44 0.55 -3.43 -7.19
CA SER A 44 0.98 -4.18 -6.00
C SER A 44 -0.12 -4.19 -4.95
N LEU A 45 -0.67 -5.38 -4.72
CA LEU A 45 -1.46 -5.73 -3.55
C LEU A 45 -0.53 -5.82 -2.32
N PHE A 46 0.06 -4.69 -1.90
CA PHE A 46 0.87 -4.57 -0.68
C PHE A 46 0.78 -3.13 -0.17
N PRO A 47 0.48 -2.88 1.12
CA PRO A 47 0.61 -1.53 1.69
C PRO A 47 2.10 -1.20 1.78
N VAL A 48 2.53 -0.26 0.96
CA VAL A 48 3.87 0.34 0.99
C VAL A 48 3.97 1.19 2.26
N PHE A 49 4.67 0.71 3.28
CA PHE A 49 5.15 1.56 4.37
C PHE A 49 6.54 2.07 4.01
N ASP A 50 6.51 3.30 3.47
CA ASP A 50 7.58 4.28 3.27
C ASP A 50 9.03 3.78 3.20
N ARG A 51 9.54 3.70 1.97
CA ARG A 51 10.97 3.76 1.70
C ARG A 51 11.46 5.19 1.93
N ALA A 52 12.05 5.43 3.10
CA ALA A 52 13.06 6.47 3.25
C ALA A 52 14.44 5.81 3.19
N VAL A 53 15.24 6.20 2.20
CA VAL A 53 16.68 5.89 2.17
C VAL A 53 17.34 6.89 3.12
N TYR A 54 17.71 6.43 4.32
CA TYR A 54 18.53 7.23 5.22
C TYR A 54 20.01 6.85 5.03
N ALA A 55 20.82 7.82 4.60
CA ALA A 55 22.27 7.76 4.79
C ALA A 55 22.57 7.90 6.30
N GLN A 56 23.61 7.21 6.76
CA GLN A 56 24.05 7.01 8.16
C GLN A 56 23.89 8.23 9.07
N GLU A 57 23.47 8.00 10.32
CA GLU A 57 24.29 8.33 11.51
C GLU A 57 24.06 7.29 12.61
N SER A 58 25.15 6.78 13.19
CA SER A 58 25.12 5.98 14.40
C SER A 58 24.86 6.90 15.58
N PHE A 59 23.65 6.88 16.11
CA PHE A 59 23.31 7.59 17.34
C PHE A 59 23.51 6.62 18.52
N THR A 60 24.68 6.70 19.15
CA THR A 60 24.86 6.17 20.50
C THR A 60 24.40 7.23 21.49
N ASP A 61 23.08 7.41 21.62
CA ASP A 61 22.53 7.97 22.85
C ASP A 61 21.88 6.82 23.61
N THR A 62 22.36 6.63 24.83
CA THR A 62 21.78 5.72 25.80
C THR A 62 20.48 6.36 26.30
N GLU A 63 19.47 6.41 25.45
CA GLU A 63 18.11 6.42 25.93
C GLU A 63 17.84 4.98 26.37
N GLU A 64 17.64 4.78 27.66
CA GLU A 64 16.95 3.60 28.16
C GLU A 64 15.52 3.65 27.61
N GLU A 65 15.35 3.37 26.31
CA GLU A 65 14.08 2.95 25.77
C GLU A 65 13.68 1.74 26.62
N GLN A 66 12.60 1.87 27.38
CA GLN A 66 11.89 0.71 27.90
C GLN A 66 11.40 -0.07 26.67
N GLU A 67 12.28 -0.93 26.16
CA GLU A 67 11.96 -1.85 25.09
C GLU A 67 10.82 -2.71 25.61
N ALA A 68 9.62 -2.47 25.10
CA ALA A 68 8.49 -3.36 25.32
C ALA A 68 8.84 -4.69 24.68
N ASN A 69 9.47 -5.56 25.48
CA ASN A 69 9.89 -6.88 25.05
C ASN A 69 8.67 -7.79 25.00
N PHE A 70 8.09 -7.91 23.81
CA PHE A 70 7.05 -8.89 23.52
C PHE A 70 7.68 -10.27 23.26
N THR A 71 7.07 -11.30 23.82
CA THR A 71 7.48 -12.70 23.63
C THR A 71 7.17 -13.17 22.21
N ASP A 72 7.85 -14.22 21.75
CA ASP A 72 7.57 -14.81 20.43
C ASP A 72 6.14 -15.36 20.36
N GLU A 73 5.61 -15.91 21.46
CA GLU A 73 4.23 -16.37 21.54
C GLU A 73 3.23 -15.23 21.33
N GLU A 74 3.45 -14.06 21.95
CA GLU A 74 2.61 -12.88 21.76
C GLU A 74 2.70 -12.37 20.31
N ILE A 75 3.88 -12.40 19.69
CA ILE A 75 4.05 -12.01 18.29
C ILE A 75 3.33 -12.99 17.35
N THR A 76 3.38 -14.30 17.62
CA THR A 76 2.62 -15.30 16.85
C THR A 76 1.12 -15.07 16.96
N LYS A 77 0.59 -14.88 18.18
CA LYS A 77 -0.83 -14.59 18.40
C LYS A 77 -1.26 -13.29 17.71
N TYR A 78 -0.45 -12.24 17.83
CA TYR A 78 -0.65 -10.96 17.16
C TYR A 78 -0.72 -11.13 15.64
N SER A 79 0.26 -11.81 15.05
CA SER A 79 0.39 -12.00 13.60
C SER A 79 -0.77 -12.83 13.04
N LYS A 80 -1.22 -13.87 13.76
CA LYS A 80 -2.42 -14.63 13.41
C LYS A 80 -3.68 -13.76 13.40
N ALA A 81 -3.86 -12.93 14.44
CA ALA A 81 -4.99 -12.01 14.51
C ALA A 81 -4.96 -10.97 13.38
N VAL A 82 -3.79 -10.39 13.09
CA VAL A 82 -3.62 -9.42 11.98
C VAL A 82 -4.02 -10.02 10.65
N LEU A 83 -3.57 -11.24 10.32
CA LEU A 83 -3.93 -11.88 9.05
C LEU A 83 -5.44 -12.11 8.94
N GLN A 84 -6.09 -12.61 9.99
CA GLN A 84 -7.53 -12.84 9.98
C GLN A 84 -8.35 -11.53 9.89
N ILE A 85 -7.89 -10.47 10.59
CA ILE A 85 -8.52 -9.15 10.50
C ILE A 85 -8.35 -8.56 9.10
N GLU A 86 -7.19 -8.77 8.47
CA GLU A 86 -6.94 -8.31 7.09
C GLU A 86 -7.87 -9.00 6.09
N ASP A 87 -8.03 -10.33 6.22
CA ASP A 87 -8.95 -11.11 5.39
C ASP A 87 -10.39 -10.56 5.50
N LEU A 88 -10.83 -10.19 6.71
CA LEU A 88 -12.13 -9.54 6.95
C LEU A 88 -12.19 -8.10 6.37
N ARG A 89 -11.12 -7.33 6.55
CA ARG A 89 -11.06 -5.89 6.21
C ARG A 89 -11.29 -5.66 4.72
N ILE A 90 -10.75 -6.52 3.85
CA ILE A 90 -10.87 -6.38 2.39
C ILE A 90 -12.35 -6.34 1.97
N GLY A 91 -13.16 -7.30 2.44
CA GLY A 91 -14.59 -7.36 2.10
C GLY A 91 -15.38 -6.20 2.70
N VAL A 92 -15.12 -5.87 3.97
CA VAL A 92 -15.78 -4.74 4.64
C VAL A 92 -15.47 -3.41 3.96
N TYR A 93 -14.22 -3.19 3.55
CA TYR A 93 -13.82 -1.95 2.87
C TYR A 93 -14.58 -1.77 1.55
N GLN A 94 -14.74 -2.85 0.79
CA GLN A 94 -15.54 -2.81 -0.45
C GLN A 94 -17.01 -2.49 -0.18
N GLU A 95 -17.60 -3.07 0.86
CA GLU A 95 -18.98 -2.78 1.26
C GLU A 95 -19.14 -1.30 1.65
N ILE A 96 -18.25 -0.79 2.51
CA ILE A 96 -18.23 0.62 2.92
C ILE A 96 -18.04 1.53 1.71
N GLN A 97 -17.11 1.20 0.81
CA GLN A 97 -16.88 2.00 -0.40
C GLN A 97 -18.13 2.10 -1.26
N ASN A 98 -18.80 0.97 -1.52
CA ASN A 98 -20.02 0.95 -2.32
C ASN A 98 -21.14 1.78 -1.68
N GLU A 99 -21.33 1.66 -0.36
CA GLU A 99 -22.37 2.39 0.35
C GLU A 99 -22.06 3.88 0.48
N PHE A 100 -20.80 4.24 0.67
CA PHE A 100 -20.37 5.63 0.83
C PHE A 100 -20.51 6.40 -0.48
N GLN A 101 -20.09 5.81 -1.61
CA GLN A 101 -20.16 6.45 -2.93
C GLN A 101 -21.61 6.67 -3.41
N LYS A 102 -22.60 5.92 -2.90
CA LYS A 102 -24.03 6.17 -3.19
C LYS A 102 -24.51 7.49 -2.58
N GLN A 103 -23.94 7.92 -1.46
CA GLN A 103 -24.37 9.12 -0.72
C GLN A 103 -23.48 10.32 -0.98
N SER A 104 -22.19 10.08 -1.16
CA SER A 104 -21.16 11.09 -1.37
C SER A 104 -20.29 10.72 -2.59
N PRO A 105 -20.82 10.84 -3.82
CA PRO A 105 -20.09 10.46 -5.02
C PRO A 105 -18.83 11.31 -5.19
N GLY A 106 -17.68 10.65 -5.35
CA GLY A 106 -16.38 11.31 -5.55
C GLY A 106 -15.66 11.73 -4.28
N ASP A 107 -16.29 11.62 -3.11
CA ASP A 107 -15.65 11.88 -1.83
C ASP A 107 -14.82 10.69 -1.37
N SER A 108 -13.82 10.95 -0.53
CA SER A 108 -13.01 9.91 0.10
C SER A 108 -13.64 9.42 1.40
N ILE A 109 -13.52 8.12 1.67
CA ILE A 109 -13.99 7.51 2.91
C ILE A 109 -13.10 8.02 4.05
N PRO A 110 -13.66 8.61 5.12
CA PRO A 110 -12.87 9.04 6.27
C PRO A 110 -12.24 7.82 6.98
N PRO A 111 -11.13 7.99 7.71
CA PRO A 111 -10.50 6.90 8.44
C PRO A 111 -11.47 6.28 9.46
N ILE A 112 -11.45 4.96 9.58
CA ILE A 112 -12.27 4.19 10.53
C ILE A 112 -11.33 3.51 11.52
N ILE A 113 -11.24 4.05 12.73
CA ILE A 113 -10.34 3.55 13.77
C ILE A 113 -11.17 2.98 14.92
N CYS A 114 -11.13 1.66 15.09
CA CYS A 114 -12.06 0.95 15.99
C CYS A 114 -11.91 1.29 17.48
N ASN A 115 -10.77 1.80 17.92
CA ASN A 115 -10.55 2.28 19.28
C ASN A 115 -10.83 3.79 19.45
N GLU A 116 -11.24 4.49 18.39
CA GLU A 116 -11.59 5.92 18.43
C GLU A 116 -13.07 6.12 18.12
N LYS A 117 -13.89 6.28 19.18
CA LYS A 117 -15.35 6.43 19.03
C LYS A 117 -15.75 7.55 18.06
N LYS A 118 -14.98 8.64 18.02
CA LYS A 118 -15.26 9.80 17.15
C LYS A 118 -15.24 9.40 15.68
N THR A 119 -14.23 8.66 15.22
CA THR A 119 -14.10 8.29 13.80
C THR A 119 -15.27 7.43 13.33
N VAL A 120 -15.83 6.60 14.21
CA VAL A 120 -17.00 5.78 13.91
C VAL A 120 -18.29 6.59 13.99
N ASN A 121 -18.40 7.50 14.96
CA ASN A 121 -19.60 8.31 15.18
C ASN A 121 -19.84 9.35 14.09
N ASP A 122 -18.79 9.82 13.42
CA ASP A 122 -18.88 10.81 12.35
C ASP A 122 -19.32 10.18 11.01
N LEU A 123 -19.38 8.84 10.91
CA LEU A 123 -19.81 8.13 9.71
C LEU A 123 -21.32 8.28 9.46
N PRO A 124 -21.76 8.31 8.18
CA PRO A 124 -23.17 8.18 7.82
C PRO A 124 -23.81 6.94 8.45
N ARG A 125 -25.12 6.99 8.72
CA ARG A 125 -25.80 5.97 9.56
C ARG A 125 -25.64 4.53 9.05
N ASN A 126 -25.80 4.28 7.76
CA ASN A 126 -25.62 2.95 7.16
C ASN A 126 -24.16 2.49 7.24
N ILE A 127 -23.20 3.37 6.97
CA ILE A 127 -21.77 3.08 7.05
C ILE A 127 -21.34 2.77 8.48
N LYS A 128 -21.90 3.51 9.45
CA LYS A 128 -21.65 3.30 10.88
C LYS A 128 -22.03 1.90 11.34
N VAL A 129 -23.16 1.35 10.85
CA VAL A 129 -23.57 -0.02 11.20
C VAL A 129 -22.53 -1.04 10.72
N ILE A 130 -22.06 -0.89 9.48
CA ILE A 130 -21.03 -1.76 8.88
C ILE A 130 -19.71 -1.64 9.68
N ALA A 131 -19.28 -0.41 9.97
CA ALA A 131 -18.06 -0.14 10.74
C ALA A 131 -18.12 -0.73 12.17
N VAL A 132 -19.24 -0.56 12.87
CA VAL A 132 -19.43 -1.14 14.22
C VAL A 132 -19.38 -2.67 14.16
N ASN A 133 -20.03 -3.29 13.17
CA ASN A 133 -19.99 -4.73 12.99
C ASN A 133 -18.55 -5.22 12.72
N TYR A 134 -17.81 -4.53 11.86
CA TYR A 134 -16.40 -4.83 11.60
C TYR A 134 -15.55 -4.73 12.88
N CYS A 135 -15.67 -3.63 13.64
CA CYS A 135 -14.89 -3.46 14.87
C CYS A 135 -15.22 -4.53 15.92
N ASN A 136 -16.48 -4.97 16.01
CA ASN A 136 -16.87 -6.06 16.90
C ASN A 136 -16.31 -7.42 16.45
N GLN A 137 -16.27 -7.68 15.14
CA GLN A 137 -15.67 -8.91 14.60
C GLN A 137 -14.15 -8.92 14.78
N ALA A 138 -13.47 -7.80 14.51
CA ALA A 138 -12.04 -7.66 14.76
C ALA A 138 -11.71 -7.92 16.24
N LYS A 139 -12.51 -7.38 17.18
CA LYS A 139 -12.38 -7.69 18.60
C LYS A 139 -12.51 -9.20 18.89
N LYS A 140 -13.53 -9.86 18.33
CA LYS A 140 -13.71 -11.32 18.50
C LYS A 140 -12.54 -12.11 17.94
N ILE A 141 -11.97 -11.70 16.81
CA ILE A 141 -10.79 -12.33 16.22
C ILE A 141 -9.60 -12.22 17.18
N ILE A 142 -9.36 -11.02 17.74
CA ILE A 142 -8.30 -10.81 18.74
C ILE A 142 -8.51 -11.75 19.94
N ASP A 143 -9.72 -11.76 20.50
CA ASP A 143 -10.07 -12.60 21.66
C ASP A 143 -9.90 -14.10 21.33
N SER A 144 -10.26 -14.55 20.12
CA SER A 144 -10.13 -15.96 19.68
C SER A 144 -8.70 -16.43 19.43
N ASN A 145 -7.74 -15.50 19.34
CA ASN A 145 -6.31 -15.81 19.24
C ASN A 145 -5.62 -15.73 20.62
N ASP A 146 -6.40 -15.89 21.71
CA ASP A 146 -5.94 -15.85 23.10
C ASP A 146 -5.16 -14.57 23.44
N MET A 147 -5.61 -13.45 22.88
CA MET A 147 -4.99 -12.13 23.03
C MET A 147 -6.02 -11.12 23.53
N THR A 148 -5.60 -10.20 24.38
CA THR A 148 -6.45 -9.06 24.79
C THR A 148 -6.36 -7.93 23.78
N VAL A 149 -7.45 -7.18 23.61
CA VAL A 149 -7.45 -5.95 22.80
C VAL A 149 -6.37 -4.95 23.25
N THR A 150 -6.10 -4.88 24.56
CA THR A 150 -5.04 -4.02 25.12
C THR A 150 -3.67 -4.43 24.61
N LEU A 151 -3.31 -5.72 24.71
CA LEU A 151 -2.02 -6.23 24.23
C LEU A 151 -1.89 -6.08 22.71
N PHE A 152 -2.95 -6.38 21.96
CA PHE A 152 -2.98 -6.19 20.51
C PHE A 152 -2.67 -4.73 20.13
N ASN A 153 -3.30 -3.77 20.81
CA ASN A 153 -3.07 -2.35 20.57
C ASN A 153 -1.66 -1.91 21.00
N GLN A 154 -1.13 -2.45 22.09
CA GLN A 154 0.26 -2.18 22.53
C GLN A 154 1.26 -2.61 21.47
N ILE A 155 1.18 -3.86 20.98
CA ILE A 155 2.05 -4.35 19.91
C ILE A 155 1.88 -3.50 18.64
N THR A 156 0.63 -3.18 18.27
CA THR A 156 0.31 -2.34 17.10
C THR A 156 0.94 -0.95 17.17
N MET A 157 1.01 -0.36 18.35
CA MET A 157 1.64 0.95 18.55
C MET A 157 3.17 0.83 18.61
N ALA A 158 3.68 -0.16 19.33
CA ALA A 158 5.12 -0.36 19.51
C ALA A 158 5.84 -0.63 18.17
N GLN A 159 5.27 -1.43 17.26
CA GLN A 159 5.91 -1.76 15.98
C GLN A 159 6.14 -0.54 15.05
N LYS A 160 5.44 0.58 15.30
CA LYS A 160 5.59 1.81 14.51
C LYS A 160 6.96 2.45 14.71
N ILE A 161 7.50 2.35 15.92
CA ILE A 161 8.76 2.99 16.31
C ILE A 161 9.87 1.95 16.55
N ASN A 162 9.54 0.75 17.02
CA ASN A 162 10.52 -0.32 17.25
C ASN A 162 10.76 -1.13 15.96
N GLN A 163 11.94 -0.93 15.34
CA GLN A 163 12.33 -1.65 14.13
C GLN A 163 12.49 -3.15 14.35
N THR A 164 13.14 -3.56 15.43
CA THR A 164 13.36 -4.98 15.77
C THR A 164 12.04 -5.74 15.89
N LEU A 165 11.05 -5.15 16.58
CA LEU A 165 9.71 -5.72 16.72
C LEU A 165 9.01 -5.83 15.37
N ARG A 166 9.11 -4.81 14.51
CA ARG A 166 8.52 -4.83 13.17
C ARG A 166 9.11 -5.95 12.30
N GLU A 167 10.41 -6.16 12.36
CA GLU A 167 11.09 -7.26 11.65
C GLU A 167 10.66 -8.64 12.15
N ARG A 168 10.51 -8.80 13.48
CA ARG A 168 9.99 -10.04 14.09
C ARG A 168 8.56 -10.34 13.64
N ILE A 169 7.68 -9.34 13.66
CA ILE A 169 6.28 -9.47 13.17
C ILE A 169 6.27 -9.82 11.68
N GLN A 170 7.08 -9.14 10.86
CA GLN A 170 7.14 -9.41 9.41
C GLN A 170 7.59 -10.86 9.13
N THR A 171 8.62 -11.32 9.83
CA THR A 171 9.13 -12.69 9.71
C THR A 171 8.05 -13.71 10.07
N GLU A 172 7.32 -13.48 11.15
CA GLU A 172 6.25 -14.37 11.60
C GLU A 172 5.05 -14.38 10.63
N LEU A 173 4.68 -13.22 10.07
CA LEU A 173 3.64 -13.13 9.03
C LEU A 173 3.99 -13.97 7.79
N LEU A 174 5.25 -13.91 7.33
CA LEU A 174 5.72 -14.70 6.19
C LEU A 174 5.67 -16.20 6.50
N ARG A 175 6.12 -16.60 7.70
CA ARG A 175 6.08 -17.99 8.17
C ARG A 175 4.64 -18.53 8.16
N LEU A 176 3.70 -17.79 8.74
CA LEU A 176 2.28 -18.15 8.78
C LEU A 176 1.64 -18.25 7.39
N GLN A 177 2.02 -17.36 6.46
CA GLN A 177 1.52 -17.42 5.09
C GLN A 177 2.03 -18.66 4.35
N GLN A 178 3.29 -19.02 4.52
CA GLN A 178 3.85 -20.25 3.93
C GLN A 178 3.13 -21.50 4.44
N GLU A 179 2.84 -21.59 5.73
CA GLU A 179 2.09 -22.70 6.34
C GLU A 179 0.67 -22.84 5.77
N ARG A 180 -0.02 -21.71 5.52
CA ARG A 180 -1.34 -21.73 4.87
C ARG A 180 -1.26 -22.28 3.45
N THR A 181 -0.22 -21.91 2.69
CA THR A 181 -0.04 -22.36 1.31
C THR A 181 0.41 -23.81 1.18
N SER A 182 1.12 -24.36 2.18
CA SER A 182 1.55 -25.77 2.18
C SER A 182 0.46 -26.73 2.69
N SER A 183 -0.59 -26.20 3.34
CA SER A 183 -1.71 -26.96 3.88
C SER A 183 -2.91 -27.04 2.93
N GLN A 184 -2.79 -26.48 1.73
CA GLN A 184 -3.77 -26.55 0.62
C GLN A 184 -3.23 -27.45 -0.49
#